data_AF-A0A925ABV7-F1
#
_entry.id   AF-A0A925ABV7-F1
#
_cell.length_a   1.000
_cell.length_b   1.000
_cell.length_c   1.000
_cell.angle_alpha   90.00
_cell.angle_beta   90.00
_cell.angle_gamma   90.00
#
_symmetry.space_group_name_H-M   'P 1'
#
loop_
_entity.id
_entity.type
_entity.pdbx_description
1 polymer ?
#
loop_
_entity_poly.entity_id
_entity_poly.type
_entity_poly.pdbx_seq_one_letter_code
_entity_poly.pdbx_strand_id
1 'polypeptide(L)'
;MAQNFAHHDDDETRAAAIAPQAWPEGMVQAALEAGLTVETSAGPSISEALVRAAKRIGEWAEDASLAKTLATELGAGTIMLDPPLMRAALSPGAELAFSVALIRWPRERADEMEAVARAQTLLAAGAKLGIAGAPSAPALDALDAAARMADPSGANGAAILVRPDPERAPALIADETARARAGAALSAGARALDGALAELAIEAVRNGLNLDHGGVRRKAAAARLVGAPDADIVAALSGAVAR
;
A
#
# COMPACT_ATOMS: atom_id res chain seq x y z
N MET A 1 -4.74 -51.44 15.68
CA MET A 1 -3.91 -50.81 14.63
C MET A 1 -4.12 -49.31 14.73
N ALA A 2 -3.23 -48.63 15.46
CA ALA A 2 -3.25 -47.19 15.62
C ALA A 2 -2.54 -46.57 14.42
N GLN A 3 -3.26 -45.80 13.60
CA GLN A 3 -2.66 -45.03 12.51
C GLN A 3 -2.14 -43.73 13.12
N ASN A 4 -0.81 -43.61 13.18
CA ASN A 4 -0.09 -42.38 13.45
C ASN A 4 -0.45 -41.37 12.35
N PHE A 5 -1.26 -40.37 12.68
CA PHE A 5 -1.30 -39.14 11.90
C PHE A 5 -0.01 -38.39 12.19
N ALA A 6 0.95 -38.47 11.27
CA ALA A 6 2.09 -37.58 11.26
C ALA A 6 1.58 -36.15 11.23
N HIS A 7 1.89 -35.37 12.26
CA HIS A 7 1.89 -33.91 12.16
C HIS A 7 2.84 -33.55 11.03
N HIS A 8 2.26 -33.05 9.94
CA HIS A 8 3.00 -32.26 8.97
C HIS A 8 3.21 -30.90 9.65
N ASP A 9 4.25 -30.82 10.47
CA ASP A 9 4.86 -29.56 10.88
C ASP A 9 5.47 -28.93 9.62
N ASP A 10 4.63 -28.43 8.73
CA ASP A 10 5.01 -27.41 7.75
C ASP A 10 5.04 -26.06 8.48
N ASP A 11 5.87 -25.99 9.51
CA ASP A 11 6.53 -24.74 9.87
C ASP A 11 7.55 -24.53 8.75
N GLU A 12 7.07 -24.06 7.58
CA GLU A 12 7.93 -23.40 6.60
C GLU A 12 8.54 -22.21 7.35
N THR A 13 9.68 -22.46 8.01
CA THR A 13 10.62 -21.45 8.45
C THR A 13 10.96 -20.61 7.23
N ARG A 14 10.14 -19.58 6.96
CA ARG A 14 10.49 -18.50 6.04
C ARG A 14 11.84 -18.02 6.52
N ALA A 15 12.87 -18.22 5.71
CA ALA A 15 14.21 -17.73 6.01
C ALA A 15 14.06 -16.27 6.45
N ALA A 16 14.42 -16.01 7.71
CA ALA A 16 14.26 -14.68 8.29
C ALA A 16 14.98 -13.68 7.39
N ALA A 17 14.25 -12.70 6.88
CA ALA A 17 14.81 -11.75 5.93
C ALA A 17 16.03 -11.05 6.55
N ILE A 18 17.06 -10.83 5.74
CA ILE A 18 18.28 -10.18 6.20
C ILE A 18 17.96 -8.71 6.51
N ALA A 19 17.92 -8.37 7.79
CA ALA A 19 17.50 -7.06 8.29
C ALA A 19 18.64 -6.33 9.01
N PRO A 20 18.58 -5.00 9.14
CA PRO A 20 19.57 -4.26 9.91
C PRO A 20 19.59 -4.71 11.37
N GLN A 21 20.79 -4.91 11.93
CA GLN A 21 20.95 -5.42 13.30
C GLN A 21 20.33 -4.51 14.36
N ALA A 22 20.23 -3.21 14.09
CA ALA A 22 19.63 -2.23 14.98
C ALA A 22 18.08 -2.30 14.99
N TRP A 23 17.46 -2.99 14.04
CA TRP A 23 16.00 -3.01 13.92
C TRP A 23 15.39 -4.03 14.87
N PRO A 24 14.37 -3.64 15.67
CA PRO A 24 13.61 -4.58 16.47
C PRO A 24 12.75 -5.48 15.57
N GLU A 25 12.41 -6.67 16.05
CA GLU A 25 11.64 -7.68 15.30
C GLU A 25 10.32 -7.14 14.72
N GLY A 26 9.61 -6.28 15.46
CA GLY A 26 8.40 -5.63 14.98
C GLY A 26 8.61 -4.72 13.76
N MET A 27 9.77 -4.08 13.64
CA MET A 27 10.12 -3.23 12.51
C MET A 27 10.49 -4.06 11.27
N VAL A 28 11.21 -5.16 11.48
CA VAL A 28 11.51 -6.15 10.44
C VAL A 28 10.22 -6.72 9.85
N GLN A 29 9.29 -7.11 10.73
CA GLN A 29 7.98 -7.63 10.33
C GLN A 29 7.17 -6.59 9.55
N ALA A 30 7.12 -5.34 10.00
CA ALA A 30 6.41 -4.27 9.30
C ALA A 30 6.99 -3.98 7.91
N ALA A 31 8.32 -4.03 7.75
CA ALA A 31 8.96 -3.85 6.45
C ALA A 31 8.69 -4.99 5.48
N LEU A 32 8.64 -6.23 5.97
CA LEU A 32 8.22 -7.39 5.17
C LEU A 32 6.77 -7.26 4.70
N GLU A 33 5.88 -6.80 5.58
CA GLU A 33 4.46 -6.58 5.26
C GLU A 33 4.26 -5.47 4.23
N ALA A 34 5.09 -4.43 4.29
CA ALA A 34 5.09 -3.35 3.30
C ALA A 34 5.77 -3.74 1.97
N GLY A 35 6.29 -4.97 1.85
CA GLY A 35 6.98 -5.45 0.64
C GLY A 35 8.35 -4.81 0.42
N LEU A 36 9.00 -4.34 1.49
CA LEU A 36 10.29 -3.64 1.45
C LEU A 36 11.47 -4.62 1.46
N THR A 37 11.45 -5.59 0.55
CA THR A 37 12.52 -6.58 0.40
C THR A 37 12.95 -6.69 -1.05
N VAL A 38 14.23 -7.01 -1.22
CA VAL A 38 14.77 -7.43 -2.52
C VAL A 38 15.33 -8.83 -2.40
N GLU A 39 15.15 -9.63 -3.43
CA GLU A 39 15.77 -10.95 -3.48
C GLU A 39 17.27 -10.86 -3.74
N THR A 40 18.02 -11.63 -2.97
CA THR A 40 19.49 -11.76 -3.09
C THR A 40 19.87 -13.24 -3.16
N SER A 41 21.12 -13.54 -3.50
CA SER A 41 21.62 -14.92 -3.47
C SER A 41 21.59 -15.56 -2.06
N ALA A 42 21.49 -14.74 -1.01
CA ALA A 42 21.35 -15.19 0.38
C ALA A 42 19.89 -15.19 0.87
N GLY A 43 18.93 -14.89 0.00
CA GLY A 43 17.49 -14.79 0.31
C GLY A 43 16.99 -13.33 0.37
N PRO A 44 15.75 -13.12 0.85
CA PRO A 44 15.15 -11.79 0.92
C PRO A 44 15.90 -10.89 1.89
N SER A 45 16.22 -9.67 1.47
CA SER A 45 17.00 -8.71 2.25
C SER A 45 16.33 -7.34 2.31
N ILE A 46 16.05 -6.89 3.52
CA ILE A 46 15.62 -5.51 3.81
C ILE A 46 16.83 -4.59 3.76
N SER A 47 17.97 -5.03 4.31
CA SER A 47 19.20 -4.24 4.36
C SER A 47 19.66 -3.82 2.95
N GLU A 48 19.63 -4.76 2.01
CA GLU A 48 19.97 -4.49 0.61
C GLU A 48 18.94 -3.56 -0.05
N ALA A 49 17.66 -3.70 0.28
CA ALA A 49 16.61 -2.81 -0.22
C ALA A 49 16.87 -1.36 0.22
N LEU A 50 17.21 -1.14 1.49
CA LEU A 50 17.56 0.19 2.02
C LEU A 50 18.77 0.80 1.32
N VAL A 51 19.82 0.01 1.09
CA VAL A 51 21.03 0.47 0.39
C VAL A 51 20.71 0.85 -1.05
N ARG A 52 19.94 0.03 -1.77
CA ARG A 52 19.51 0.32 -3.15
C ARG A 52 18.67 1.59 -3.22
N ALA A 53 17.72 1.75 -2.29
CA ALA A 53 16.88 2.93 -2.23
C ALA A 53 17.69 4.19 -1.94
N ALA A 54 18.60 4.14 -0.96
CA ALA A 54 19.50 5.25 -0.64
C ALA A 54 20.39 5.64 -1.83
N LYS A 55 20.91 4.65 -2.57
CA LYS A 55 21.68 4.88 -3.79
C LYS A 55 20.84 5.59 -4.86
N ARG A 56 19.62 5.10 -5.13
CA ARG A 56 18.71 5.70 -6.11
C ARG A 56 18.33 7.14 -5.74
N ILE A 57 18.11 7.42 -4.46
CA ILE A 57 17.83 8.77 -3.98
C ILE A 57 19.05 9.69 -4.15
N GLY A 58 20.25 9.21 -3.86
CA GLY A 58 21.48 9.96 -4.14
C GLY A 58 21.66 10.26 -5.63
N GLU A 59 21.31 9.31 -6.51
CA GLU A 59 21.29 9.53 -7.97
C GLU A 59 20.29 10.61 -8.37
N TRP A 60 19.06 10.58 -7.85
CA TRP A 60 18.04 11.60 -8.11
C TRP A 60 18.40 12.99 -7.57
N ALA A 61 19.11 13.05 -6.45
CA ALA A 61 19.58 14.29 -5.84
C ALA A 61 20.89 14.81 -6.47
N GLU A 62 21.50 14.04 -7.39
CA GLU A 62 22.83 14.30 -7.95
C GLU A 62 23.92 14.43 -6.85
N ASP A 63 23.74 13.73 -5.72
CA ASP A 63 24.62 13.78 -4.56
C ASP A 63 24.99 12.37 -4.08
N ALA A 64 26.20 11.93 -4.40
CA ALA A 64 26.72 10.63 -3.99
C ALA A 64 27.01 10.53 -2.48
N SER A 65 27.23 11.65 -1.79
CA SER A 65 27.45 11.67 -0.35
C SER A 65 26.16 11.41 0.43
N LEU A 66 25.03 11.88 -0.11
CA LEU A 66 23.69 11.67 0.42
C LEU A 66 23.35 10.17 0.50
N ALA A 67 23.69 9.39 -0.52
CA ALA A 67 23.41 7.94 -0.53
C ALA A 67 24.04 7.21 0.66
N LYS A 68 25.29 7.54 1.00
CA LYS A 68 26.00 6.90 2.13
C LYS A 68 25.39 7.27 3.47
N THR A 69 25.07 8.55 3.64
CA THR A 69 24.43 9.07 4.85
C THR A 69 23.04 8.45 5.04
N LEU A 70 22.20 8.46 3.99
CA LEU A 70 20.88 7.84 3.99
C LEU A 70 20.93 6.36 4.35
N ALA A 71 21.82 5.58 3.74
CA ALA A 71 21.93 4.15 4.03
C ALA A 71 22.29 3.88 5.51
N THR A 72 23.13 4.74 6.09
CA THR A 72 23.55 4.63 7.50
C THR A 72 22.38 4.96 8.43
N GLU A 73 21.69 6.08 8.20
CA GLU A 73 20.54 6.50 9.02
C GLU A 73 19.35 5.53 8.89
N LEU A 74 19.06 5.03 7.67
CA LEU A 74 18.03 4.02 7.45
C LEU A 74 18.36 2.69 8.16
N GLY A 75 19.62 2.24 8.07
CA GLY A 75 20.08 1.04 8.76
C GLY A 75 20.05 1.18 10.28
N ALA A 76 20.30 2.38 10.81
CA ALA A 76 20.17 2.70 12.23
C ALA A 76 18.70 2.85 12.69
N GLY A 77 17.76 2.99 11.75
CA GLY A 77 16.33 3.19 12.05
C GLY A 77 16.02 4.60 12.57
N THR A 78 16.91 5.57 12.38
CA THR A 78 16.75 6.96 12.84
C THR A 78 15.82 7.77 11.92
N ILE A 79 15.76 7.38 10.65
CA ILE A 79 14.86 7.93 9.63
C ILE A 79 14.16 6.78 8.90
N MET A 80 12.96 7.04 8.38
CA MET A 80 12.22 6.09 7.54
C MET A 80 11.77 6.80 6.27
N LEU A 81 11.82 6.08 5.14
CA LEU A 81 11.18 6.54 3.91
C LEU A 81 9.71 6.12 3.94
N ASP A 82 8.84 6.97 3.38
CA ASP A 82 7.47 6.55 3.15
C ASP A 82 7.42 5.37 2.15
N PRO A 83 6.44 4.45 2.27
CA PRO A 83 6.34 3.29 1.38
C PRO A 83 6.27 3.65 -0.12
N PRO A 84 5.57 4.73 -0.55
CA PRO A 84 5.64 5.21 -1.94
C PRO A 84 7.05 5.49 -2.44
N LEU A 85 7.85 6.27 -1.69
CA LEU A 85 9.21 6.63 -2.06
C LEU A 85 10.12 5.39 -2.09
N MET A 86 9.92 4.46 -1.15
CA MET A 86 10.67 3.20 -1.14
C MET A 86 10.35 2.35 -2.38
N ARG A 87 9.08 2.21 -2.75
CA ARG A 87 8.69 1.48 -3.98
C ARG A 87 9.23 2.15 -5.24
N ALA A 88 9.14 3.47 -5.31
CA ALA A 88 9.74 4.23 -6.41
C ALA A 88 11.25 3.92 -6.49
N ALA A 89 11.98 4.04 -5.38
CA ALA A 89 13.43 3.86 -5.37
C ALA A 89 13.88 2.43 -5.71
N LEU A 90 13.03 1.42 -5.46
CA LEU A 90 13.28 0.02 -5.78
C LEU A 90 12.78 -0.40 -7.17
N SER A 91 11.93 0.40 -7.81
CA SER A 91 11.38 0.08 -9.13
C SER A 91 12.40 0.34 -10.24
N PRO A 92 12.63 -0.62 -11.17
CA PRO A 92 13.57 -0.45 -12.27
C PRO A 92 13.29 0.77 -13.15
N GLY A 93 12.02 1.16 -13.28
CA GLY A 93 11.57 2.24 -14.18
C GLY A 93 11.24 3.57 -13.51
N ALA A 94 11.50 3.74 -12.21
CA ALA A 94 11.24 5.02 -11.56
C ALA A 94 12.33 6.04 -11.90
N GLU A 95 11.94 7.04 -12.70
CA GLU A 95 12.80 8.16 -13.08
C GLU A 95 12.75 9.32 -12.08
N LEU A 96 11.78 9.32 -11.14
CA LEU A 96 11.47 10.47 -10.29
C LEU A 96 11.13 10.08 -8.85
N ALA A 97 11.56 10.93 -7.90
CA ALA A 97 11.43 10.74 -6.44
C ALA A 97 10.11 11.29 -5.86
N PHE A 98 8.97 11.10 -6.52
CA PHE A 98 7.70 11.68 -6.05
C PHE A 98 6.84 10.66 -5.31
N SER A 99 6.62 10.88 -4.01
CA SER A 99 5.59 10.15 -3.25
C SER A 99 4.18 10.71 -3.49
N VAL A 100 4.09 11.97 -3.92
CA VAL A 100 2.84 12.67 -4.26
C VAL A 100 3.05 13.55 -5.50
N ALA A 101 2.08 13.57 -6.40
CA ALA A 101 2.04 14.49 -7.53
C ALA A 101 0.69 15.20 -7.64
N LEU A 102 0.73 16.51 -7.90
CA LEU A 102 -0.44 17.30 -8.26
C LEU A 102 -0.48 17.49 -9.79
N ILE A 103 -1.57 17.03 -10.40
CA ILE A 103 -1.80 17.13 -11.84
C ILE A 103 -2.93 18.13 -12.06
N ARG A 104 -2.61 19.23 -12.74
CA ARG A 104 -3.65 20.10 -13.30
C ARG A 104 -4.21 19.41 -14.53
N TRP A 105 -5.47 19.01 -14.47
CA TRP A 105 -6.10 18.31 -15.57
C TRP A 105 -6.30 19.26 -16.76
N PRO A 106 -5.98 18.84 -17.99
CA PRO A 106 -6.16 19.69 -19.16
C PRO A 106 -7.63 20.05 -19.36
N ARG A 107 -7.85 21.24 -19.93
CA ARG A 107 -9.19 21.70 -20.32
C ARG A 107 -9.60 21.18 -21.68
N GLU A 108 -8.63 20.94 -22.55
CA GLU A 108 -8.84 20.45 -23.90
C GLU A 108 -8.80 18.92 -23.92
N ARG A 109 -9.74 18.33 -24.67
CA ARG A 109 -9.86 16.87 -24.77
C ARG A 109 -8.67 16.22 -25.48
N ALA A 110 -8.01 16.96 -26.37
CA ALA A 110 -6.86 16.47 -27.12
C ALA A 110 -5.69 16.09 -26.19
N ASP A 111 -5.49 16.85 -25.12
CA ASP A 111 -4.39 16.67 -24.17
C ASP A 111 -4.71 15.65 -23.06
N GLU A 112 -5.97 15.20 -22.96
CA GLU A 112 -6.42 14.31 -21.89
C GLU A 112 -5.71 12.97 -21.91
N MET A 113 -5.41 12.44 -23.09
CA MET A 113 -4.69 11.17 -23.24
C MET A 113 -3.26 11.26 -22.71
N GLU A 114 -2.59 12.39 -22.92
CA GLU A 114 -1.24 12.63 -22.37
C GLU A 114 -1.28 12.75 -20.84
N ALA A 115 -2.29 13.46 -20.30
CA ALA A 115 -2.49 13.56 -18.86
C ALA A 115 -2.77 12.20 -18.20
N VAL A 116 -3.56 11.33 -18.85
CA VAL A 116 -3.80 9.95 -18.40
C VAL A 116 -2.51 9.15 -18.40
N ALA A 117 -1.74 9.16 -19.50
CA ALA A 117 -0.49 8.42 -19.59
C ALA A 117 0.50 8.85 -18.48
N ARG A 118 0.66 10.17 -18.28
CA ARG A 118 1.50 10.71 -17.21
C ARG A 118 1.04 10.27 -15.82
N ALA A 119 -0.26 10.30 -15.56
CA ALA A 119 -0.82 9.84 -14.28
C ALA A 119 -0.58 8.35 -14.06
N GLN A 120 -0.75 7.51 -15.08
CA GLN A 120 -0.48 6.07 -15.01
C GLN A 120 0.99 5.76 -14.71
N THR A 121 1.92 6.46 -15.35
CA THR A 121 3.35 6.33 -15.04
C THR A 121 3.65 6.68 -13.59
N LEU A 122 3.07 7.78 -13.08
CA LEU A 122 3.26 8.19 -11.69
C LEU A 122 2.66 7.19 -10.69
N LEU A 123 1.48 6.63 -10.98
CA LEU A 123 0.86 5.58 -10.16
C LEU A 123 1.68 4.30 -10.17
N ALA A 124 2.20 3.88 -11.32
CA ALA A 124 3.10 2.73 -11.44
C ALA A 124 4.42 2.94 -10.68
N ALA A 125 4.89 4.18 -10.58
CA ALA A 125 6.02 4.55 -9.73
C ALA A 125 5.66 4.58 -8.23
N GLY A 126 4.38 4.44 -7.87
CA GLY A 126 3.89 4.39 -6.49
C GLY A 126 3.42 5.74 -5.93
N ALA A 127 3.39 6.81 -6.74
CA ALA A 127 2.98 8.13 -6.29
C ALA A 127 1.46 8.20 -6.03
N LYS A 128 1.07 8.94 -5.00
CA LYS A 128 -0.32 9.37 -4.82
C LYS A 128 -0.62 10.59 -5.67
N LEU A 129 -1.79 10.62 -6.29
CA LEU A 129 -2.17 11.70 -7.21
C LEU A 129 -3.25 12.59 -6.61
N GLY A 130 -3.04 13.89 -6.66
CA GLY A 130 -4.11 14.88 -6.59
C GLY A 130 -4.37 15.44 -7.98
N ILE A 131 -5.61 15.39 -8.44
CA ILE A 131 -6.03 15.92 -9.73
C ILE A 131 -6.89 17.16 -9.50
N ALA A 132 -6.47 18.29 -10.07
CA ALA A 132 -7.24 19.53 -10.07
C ALA A 132 -7.83 19.76 -11.46
N GLY A 133 -9.15 19.64 -11.58
CA GLY A 133 -9.88 19.78 -12.84
C GLY A 133 -10.97 18.73 -12.98
N ALA A 134 -11.49 18.54 -14.19
CA ALA A 134 -12.58 17.62 -14.46
C ALA A 134 -12.19 16.59 -15.53
N PRO A 135 -11.58 15.47 -15.14
CA PRO A 135 -11.35 14.35 -16.03
C PRO A 135 -12.65 13.82 -16.62
N SER A 136 -12.62 13.41 -17.89
CA SER A 136 -13.74 12.73 -18.51
C SER A 136 -13.99 11.37 -17.86
N ALA A 137 -15.20 10.81 -18.05
CA ALA A 137 -15.53 9.50 -17.51
C ALA A 137 -14.54 8.39 -17.95
N PRO A 138 -14.16 8.27 -19.25
CA PRO A 138 -13.14 7.31 -19.68
C PRO A 138 -11.77 7.52 -19.01
N ALA A 139 -11.38 8.78 -18.77
CA ALA A 139 -10.14 9.06 -18.06
C ALA A 139 -10.20 8.60 -16.60
N LEU A 140 -11.32 8.84 -15.91
CA LEU A 140 -11.53 8.34 -14.54
C LEU A 140 -11.48 6.81 -14.48
N ASP A 141 -12.09 6.12 -15.43
CA ASP A 141 -12.10 4.65 -15.47
C ASP A 141 -10.68 4.10 -15.74
N ALA A 142 -9.91 4.72 -16.63
CA ALA A 142 -8.52 4.35 -16.90
C ALA A 142 -7.59 4.59 -15.69
N LEU A 143 -7.85 5.67 -14.94
CA LEU A 143 -7.12 6.01 -13.72
C LEU A 143 -7.47 5.05 -12.56
N ASP A 144 -8.74 4.70 -12.37
CA ASP A 144 -9.17 3.71 -11.38
C ASP A 144 -8.53 2.35 -11.65
N ALA A 145 -8.56 1.88 -12.91
CA ALA A 145 -7.89 0.64 -13.30
C ALA A 145 -6.39 0.66 -12.98
N ALA A 146 -5.70 1.76 -13.32
CA ALA A 146 -4.27 1.90 -13.04
C ALA A 146 -3.96 1.94 -11.54
N ALA A 147 -4.79 2.62 -10.74
CA ALA A 147 -4.65 2.64 -9.29
C ALA A 147 -4.78 1.25 -8.67
N ARG A 148 -5.77 0.46 -9.12
CA ARG A 148 -5.95 -0.93 -8.65
C ARG A 148 -4.82 -1.86 -9.08
N MET A 149 -4.23 -1.62 -10.25
CA MET A 149 -3.06 -2.40 -10.68
C MET A 149 -1.81 -2.05 -9.87
N ALA A 150 -1.65 -0.78 -9.49
CA ALA A 150 -0.52 -0.31 -8.69
C ALA A 150 -0.58 -0.77 -7.22
N ASP A 151 -1.79 -0.90 -6.67
CA ASP A 151 -2.02 -1.41 -5.32
C ASP A 151 -3.24 -2.35 -5.26
N PRO A 152 -3.07 -3.63 -5.68
CA PRO A 152 -4.19 -4.58 -5.77
C PRO A 152 -4.87 -4.88 -4.43
N SER A 153 -4.15 -4.75 -3.33
CA SER A 153 -4.68 -4.96 -1.98
C SER A 153 -5.29 -3.71 -1.35
N GLY A 154 -5.09 -2.53 -1.97
CA GLY A 154 -5.53 -1.24 -1.42
C GLY A 154 -4.82 -0.87 -0.12
N ALA A 155 -3.68 -1.48 0.17
CA ALA A 155 -2.96 -1.34 1.44
C ALA A 155 -2.50 0.10 1.71
N ASN A 156 -2.40 0.96 0.70
CA ASN A 156 -1.91 2.33 0.83
C ASN A 156 -3.03 3.38 0.85
N GLY A 157 -4.29 2.95 0.90
CA GLY A 157 -5.48 3.80 0.87
C GLY A 157 -5.72 4.44 -0.49
N ALA A 158 -6.42 5.58 -0.52
CA ALA A 158 -6.75 6.26 -1.76
C ALA A 158 -5.48 6.70 -2.53
N ALA A 159 -5.31 6.18 -3.75
CA ALA A 159 -4.21 6.51 -4.64
C ALA A 159 -4.46 7.79 -5.45
N ILE A 160 -5.72 8.15 -5.67
CA ILE A 160 -6.12 9.32 -6.47
C ILE A 160 -7.21 10.11 -5.75
N LEU A 161 -6.99 11.42 -5.62
CA LEU A 161 -7.99 12.38 -5.17
C LEU A 161 -8.29 13.35 -6.31
N VAL A 162 -9.54 13.41 -6.77
CA VAL A 162 -9.98 14.34 -7.80
C VAL A 162 -10.76 15.48 -7.16
N ARG A 163 -10.25 16.70 -7.31
CA ARG A 163 -10.96 17.92 -6.95
C ARG A 163 -11.50 18.58 -8.22
N PRO A 164 -12.83 18.51 -8.46
CA PRO A 164 -13.42 19.22 -9.58
C PRO A 164 -13.28 20.73 -9.39
N ASP A 165 -13.17 21.45 -10.51
CA ASP A 165 -13.26 22.90 -10.52
C ASP A 165 -14.62 23.35 -9.94
N PRO A 166 -14.68 24.44 -9.16
CA PRO A 166 -15.92 24.88 -8.50
C PRO A 166 -17.11 25.06 -9.45
N GLU A 167 -16.83 25.50 -10.68
CA GLU A 167 -17.82 25.72 -11.74
C GLU A 167 -18.40 24.41 -12.30
N ARG A 168 -17.62 23.32 -12.27
CA ARG A 168 -18.00 22.00 -12.81
C ARG A 168 -18.53 21.05 -11.73
N ALA A 169 -18.28 21.33 -10.46
CA ALA A 169 -18.72 20.52 -9.34
C ALA A 169 -20.25 20.31 -9.29
N PRO A 170 -21.12 21.32 -9.51
CA PRO A 170 -22.57 21.11 -9.47
C PRO A 170 -23.07 20.12 -10.53
N ALA A 171 -22.51 20.19 -11.75
CA ALA A 171 -22.88 19.28 -12.84
C ALA A 171 -22.47 17.83 -12.53
N LEU A 172 -21.28 17.63 -11.95
CA LEU A 172 -20.80 16.31 -11.52
C LEU A 172 -21.61 15.71 -10.36
N ILE A 173 -22.07 16.55 -9.41
CA ILE A 173 -22.91 16.10 -8.29
C ILE A 173 -24.34 15.76 -8.78
N ALA A 174 -24.85 16.53 -9.74
CA ALA A 174 -26.16 16.31 -10.34
C ALA A 174 -26.20 15.08 -11.27
N ASP A 175 -25.05 14.66 -11.81
CA ASP A 175 -24.91 13.50 -12.70
C ASP A 175 -25.27 12.19 -11.97
N GLU A 176 -26.37 11.58 -12.40
CA GLU A 176 -26.90 10.34 -11.85
C GLU A 176 -25.99 9.13 -12.12
N THR A 177 -25.29 9.11 -13.26
CA THR A 177 -24.29 8.07 -13.57
C THR A 177 -23.08 8.21 -12.66
N ALA A 178 -22.61 9.43 -12.41
CA ALA A 178 -21.54 9.68 -11.45
C ALA A 178 -21.94 9.27 -10.03
N ARG A 179 -23.17 9.60 -9.61
CA ARG A 179 -23.70 9.22 -8.30
C ARG A 179 -23.86 7.70 -8.15
N ALA A 180 -24.34 7.01 -9.18
CA ALA A 180 -24.45 5.56 -9.20
C ALA A 180 -23.07 4.89 -9.09
N ARG A 181 -22.06 5.39 -9.81
CA ARG A 181 -20.67 4.92 -9.68
C ARG A 181 -20.10 5.15 -8.28
N ALA A 182 -20.32 6.34 -7.71
CA ALA A 182 -19.91 6.63 -6.33
C ALA A 182 -20.60 5.70 -5.31
N GLY A 183 -21.89 5.42 -5.50
CA GLY A 183 -22.64 4.46 -4.68
C GLY A 183 -22.12 3.02 -4.81
N ALA A 184 -21.78 2.59 -6.02
CA ALA A 184 -21.18 1.28 -6.26
C ALA A 184 -19.80 1.16 -5.62
N ALA A 185 -18.96 2.20 -5.73
CA ALA A 185 -17.65 2.27 -5.09
C ALA A 185 -17.77 2.25 -3.55
N LEU A 186 -18.72 3.00 -2.98
CA LEU A 186 -19.00 2.98 -1.54
C LEU A 186 -19.45 1.60 -1.06
N SER A 187 -20.35 0.95 -1.80
CA SER A 187 -20.80 -0.41 -1.47
C SER A 187 -19.67 -1.44 -1.58
N ALA A 188 -18.81 -1.31 -2.59
CA ALA A 188 -17.62 -2.16 -2.72
C ALA A 188 -16.64 -1.95 -1.55
N GLY A 189 -16.40 -0.69 -1.15
CA GLY A 189 -15.57 -0.36 0.02
C GLY A 189 -16.13 -0.92 1.31
N ALA A 190 -17.45 -0.80 1.54
CA ALA A 190 -18.11 -1.39 2.70
C ALA A 190 -17.93 -2.92 2.75
N ARG A 191 -18.11 -3.62 1.60
CA ARG A 191 -17.89 -5.07 1.53
C ARG A 191 -16.43 -5.48 1.76
N ALA A 192 -15.48 -4.68 1.28
CA ALA A 192 -14.06 -4.93 1.51
C ALA A 192 -13.71 -4.78 3.00
N LEU A 193 -14.27 -3.77 3.66
CA LEU A 193 -14.13 -3.55 5.10
C LEU A 193 -14.74 -4.68 5.91
N ASP A 194 -15.97 -5.11 5.58
CA ASP A 194 -16.64 -6.27 6.20
C ASP A 194 -15.80 -7.55 6.02
N GLY A 195 -15.26 -7.77 4.82
CA GLY A 195 -14.39 -8.91 4.51
C GLY A 195 -13.11 -8.91 5.36
N ALA A 196 -12.44 -7.77 5.48
CA ALA A 196 -11.22 -7.65 6.29
C ALA A 196 -11.49 -7.88 7.79
N LEU A 197 -12.59 -7.37 8.32
CA LEU A 197 -13.02 -7.61 9.71
C LEU A 197 -13.39 -9.08 9.94
N ALA A 198 -14.04 -9.73 8.96
CA ALA A 198 -14.36 -11.15 9.04
C ALA A 198 -13.10 -12.03 9.04
N GLU A 199 -12.13 -11.75 8.15
CA GLU A 199 -10.86 -12.46 8.12
C GLU A 199 -10.06 -12.29 9.42
N LEU A 200 -10.08 -11.09 10.01
CA LEU A 200 -9.51 -10.82 11.33
C LEU A 200 -10.16 -11.67 12.41
N ALA A 201 -11.50 -11.69 12.48
CA ALA A 201 -12.22 -12.48 13.47
C ALA A 201 -11.92 -13.98 13.31
N ILE A 202 -11.90 -14.49 12.08
CA ILE A 202 -11.57 -15.89 11.79
C ILE A 202 -10.15 -16.23 12.24
N GLU A 203 -9.18 -15.39 11.93
CA GLU A 203 -7.78 -15.60 12.31
C GLU A 203 -7.59 -15.50 13.83
N ALA A 204 -8.33 -14.62 14.51
CA ALA A 204 -8.34 -14.53 15.97
C ALA A 204 -8.88 -15.82 16.60
N VAL A 205 -10.02 -16.34 16.13
CA VAL A 205 -10.58 -17.61 16.63
C VAL A 205 -9.64 -18.78 16.37
N ARG A 206 -9.07 -18.87 15.17
CA ARG A 206 -8.16 -19.96 14.77
C ARG A 206 -6.93 -20.06 15.69
N ASN A 207 -6.45 -18.92 16.20
CA ASN A 207 -5.28 -18.86 17.06
C ASN A 207 -5.63 -18.71 18.55
N GLY A 208 -6.82 -19.18 18.96
CA GLY A 208 -7.23 -19.21 20.36
C GLY A 208 -7.34 -17.83 21.00
N LEU A 209 -7.69 -16.81 20.20
CA LEU A 209 -7.82 -15.41 20.62
C LEU A 209 -6.51 -14.79 21.13
N ASN A 210 -5.39 -15.38 20.75
CA ASN A 210 -4.08 -14.82 21.04
C ASN A 210 -3.83 -13.57 20.18
N LEU A 211 -4.05 -12.40 20.79
CA LEU A 211 -3.84 -11.10 20.15
C LEU A 211 -2.37 -10.83 19.80
N ASP A 212 -1.45 -11.51 20.48
CA ASP A 212 -0.01 -11.43 20.21
C ASP A 212 0.42 -12.37 19.07
N HIS A 213 -0.51 -13.16 18.52
CA HIS A 213 -0.22 -14.00 17.37
C HIS A 213 0.03 -13.14 16.12
N GLY A 214 1.13 -13.40 15.42
CA GLY A 214 1.53 -12.64 14.23
C GLY A 214 0.46 -12.61 13.14
N GLY A 215 -0.29 -13.71 12.95
CA GLY A 215 -1.42 -13.77 12.01
C GLY A 215 -2.57 -12.81 12.34
N VAL A 216 -2.91 -12.70 13.63
CA VAL A 216 -3.99 -11.84 14.13
C VAL A 216 -3.60 -10.37 13.99
N ARG A 217 -2.36 -10.03 14.37
CA ARG A 217 -1.81 -8.67 14.17
C ARG A 217 -1.80 -8.26 12.69
N ARG A 218 -1.43 -9.18 11.79
CA ARG A 218 -1.46 -8.95 10.33
C ARG A 218 -2.87 -8.64 9.82
N LYS A 219 -3.87 -9.41 10.23
CA LYS A 219 -5.25 -9.17 9.80
C LYS A 219 -5.85 -7.91 10.43
N ALA A 220 -5.43 -7.54 11.65
CA ALA A 220 -5.83 -6.31 12.29
C ALA A 220 -5.22 -5.08 11.59
N ALA A 221 -3.95 -5.15 11.19
CA ALA A 221 -3.31 -4.13 10.37
C ALA A 221 -4.00 -4.00 9.00
N ALA A 222 -4.29 -5.12 8.33
CA ALA A 222 -5.01 -5.12 7.05
C ALA A 222 -6.40 -4.45 7.17
N ALA A 223 -7.15 -4.74 8.24
CA ALA A 223 -8.43 -4.08 8.52
C ALA A 223 -8.28 -2.55 8.68
N ARG A 224 -7.23 -2.07 9.39
CA ARG A 224 -6.94 -0.63 9.50
C ARG A 224 -6.63 0.01 8.16
N LEU A 225 -5.86 -0.68 7.32
CA LEU A 225 -5.43 -0.16 6.01
C LEU A 225 -6.62 0.02 5.05
N VAL A 226 -7.64 -0.84 5.14
CA VAL A 226 -8.90 -0.67 4.38
C VAL A 226 -9.88 0.32 5.03
N GLY A 227 -9.49 0.95 6.14
CA GLY A 227 -10.24 2.03 6.79
C GLY A 227 -11.18 1.58 7.92
N ALA A 228 -11.01 0.38 8.47
CA ALA A 228 -11.81 -0.05 9.62
C ALA A 228 -11.51 0.83 10.86
N PRO A 229 -12.55 1.39 11.52
CA PRO A 229 -12.39 2.07 12.80
C PRO A 229 -11.80 1.14 13.87
N ASP A 230 -10.97 1.67 14.76
CA ASP A 230 -10.39 0.87 15.86
C ASP A 230 -11.47 0.22 16.73
N ALA A 231 -12.62 0.88 16.90
CA ALA A 231 -13.76 0.31 17.62
C ALA A 231 -14.29 -0.96 16.95
N ASP A 232 -14.34 -1.02 15.62
CA ASP A 232 -14.84 -2.17 14.86
C ASP A 232 -13.81 -3.30 14.85
N ILE A 233 -12.52 -2.98 14.84
CA ILE A 233 -11.42 -3.94 15.00
C ILE A 233 -11.47 -4.57 16.38
N VAL A 234 -11.62 -3.75 17.43
CA VAL A 234 -11.80 -4.23 18.81
C VAL A 234 -13.06 -5.08 18.90
N ALA A 235 -14.16 -4.68 18.28
CA ALA A 235 -15.40 -5.46 18.26
C ALA A 235 -15.22 -6.80 17.53
N ALA A 236 -14.49 -6.85 16.41
CA ALA A 236 -14.19 -8.09 15.70
C ALA A 236 -13.31 -9.05 16.54
N LEU A 237 -12.32 -8.50 17.24
CA LEU A 237 -11.46 -9.26 18.15
C LEU A 237 -12.20 -9.72 19.41
N SER A 238 -13.12 -8.91 19.94
CA SER A 238 -13.88 -9.18 21.17
C SER A 238 -15.09 -10.09 20.93
N GLY A 239 -15.75 -9.94 19.78
CA GLY A 239 -16.88 -10.78 19.36
C GLY A 239 -16.46 -12.23 19.08
N ALA A 240 -15.17 -12.47 18.85
CA ALA A 240 -14.55 -13.79 18.82
C ALA A 240 -14.36 -14.41 20.22
N VAL A 241 -14.30 -13.61 21.30
CA VAL A 241 -14.17 -14.05 22.70
C VAL A 241 -15.53 -14.43 23.32
N ALA A 242 -16.64 -13.97 22.74
CA ALA A 242 -17.98 -14.09 23.32
C ALA A 242 -18.83 -15.26 22.81
N ARG A 243 -18.23 -16.30 22.18
CA ARG A 243 -18.94 -17.51 21.75
C ARG A 243 -18.31 -18.77 22.29
#